data_AF-A0A2G9M935-F1
#
_entry.id   AF-A0A2G9M935-F1
#
_cell.length_a   1.000
_cell.length_b   1.000
_cell.length_c   1.000
_cell.angle_alpha   90.00
_cell.angle_beta   90.00
_cell.angle_gamma   90.00
#
_symmetry.space_group_name_H-M   'P 1'
#
loop_
_entity.id
_entity.type
_entity.pdbx_description
1 polymer ?
#
loop_
_entity_poly.entity_id
_entity_poly.type
_entity_poly.pdbx_seq_one_letter_code
_entity_poly.pdbx_strand_id
1 'polypeptide(L)'
;MNKKGYYELIMVILVIAGAMMIFVATNRQLATTHNYFGDSQKPLLEINSEIGYHELYLREAAKYALNKTAQELIENIELQGFQKNIIAATYCPVLNDPENPEQNIFKIHIDKGITQSFNKHMNKYLVTYSQKNELTIPLNNFETYATNDQFIASARKPIIIGAEGQSMVTISYQPKISINHNYQFDIYADSYDILENIFVDCSLIDQPEQCVLQKAPAAWTLENINDMYKFTIPYMDTVLCYHLYIPSKK
;
A
#
# COMPACT_ATOMS: atom_id res chain seq x y z
N MET A 1 34.62 22.49 -83.19
CA MET A 1 34.21 21.80 -81.95
C MET A 1 33.09 20.82 -82.27
N ASN A 2 33.24 19.56 -81.86
CA ASN A 2 32.29 18.49 -82.20
C ASN A 2 31.02 18.65 -81.36
N LYS A 3 29.93 19.12 -81.97
CA LYS A 3 28.69 19.50 -81.27
C LYS A 3 28.10 18.34 -80.46
N LYS A 4 28.29 17.08 -80.89
CA LYS A 4 27.84 15.88 -80.16
C LYS A 4 28.45 15.74 -78.76
N GLY A 5 29.76 15.93 -78.62
CA GLY A 5 30.44 15.77 -77.33
C GLY A 5 30.06 16.86 -76.30
N TYR A 6 29.61 18.03 -76.77
CA TYR A 6 29.14 19.11 -75.89
C TYR A 6 27.75 18.79 -75.31
N TYR A 7 26.85 18.19 -76.09
CA TYR A 7 25.54 17.75 -75.61
C TYR A 7 25.64 16.59 -74.62
N GLU A 8 26.55 15.63 -74.86
CA GLU A 8 26.81 14.51 -73.94
C GLU A 8 27.38 15.01 -72.60
N LEU A 9 28.32 15.96 -72.62
CA LEU A 9 28.86 16.56 -71.40
C LEU A 9 27.80 17.31 -70.59
N ILE A 10 26.93 18.08 -71.26
CA ILE A 10 25.83 18.81 -70.61
C ILE A 10 24.81 17.85 -69.99
N MET A 11 24.46 16.76 -70.67
CA MET A 11 23.58 15.70 -70.15
C MET A 11 24.16 15.08 -68.87
N VAL A 12 25.45 14.75 -68.86
CA VAL A 12 26.11 14.18 -67.67
C VAL A 12 26.10 15.18 -66.51
N ILE A 13 26.38 16.46 -66.76
CA ILE A 13 26.32 17.50 -65.72
C ILE A 13 24.90 17.66 -65.17
N LEU A 14 23.86 17.64 -66.02
CA LEU A 14 22.47 17.71 -65.60
C LEU A 14 22.04 16.51 -64.75
N VAL A 15 22.46 15.30 -65.12
CA VAL A 15 22.17 14.08 -64.35
C VAL A 15 22.87 14.11 -63.00
N ILE A 16 24.14 14.52 -62.96
CA ILE A 16 24.90 14.66 -61.71
C ILE A 16 24.28 15.73 -60.81
N ALA A 17 23.91 16.89 -61.35
CA ALA A 17 23.26 17.96 -60.60
C ALA A 17 21.88 17.53 -60.07
N GLY A 18 21.09 16.82 -60.88
CA GLY A 18 19.81 16.24 -60.48
C GLY A 18 19.96 15.21 -59.35
N ALA A 19 20.94 14.31 -59.47
CA ALA A 19 21.23 13.32 -58.44
C ALA A 19 21.69 13.96 -57.12
N MET A 20 22.54 15.00 -57.18
CA MET A 20 22.93 15.76 -55.99
C MET A 20 21.75 16.47 -55.34
N MET A 21 20.85 17.07 -56.12
CA MET A 21 19.65 17.73 -55.57
C MET A 21 18.71 16.74 -54.90
N ILE A 22 18.48 15.57 -55.52
CA ILE A 22 17.68 14.49 -54.92
C ILE A 22 18.33 14.03 -53.62
N PHE A 23 19.64 13.75 -53.63
CA PHE A 23 20.38 13.31 -52.44
C PHE A 23 20.26 14.32 -51.29
N VAL A 24 20.47 15.61 -51.56
CA VAL A 24 20.34 16.69 -50.57
C VAL A 24 18.90 16.81 -50.05
N ALA A 25 17.89 16.65 -50.91
CA ALA A 25 16.49 16.67 -50.50
C ALA A 25 16.14 15.50 -49.58
N THR A 26 16.54 14.27 -49.94
CA THR A 26 16.32 13.08 -49.10
C THR A 26 17.08 13.16 -47.77
N ASN A 27 18.32 13.64 -47.76
CA ASN A 27 19.09 13.77 -46.53
C ASN A 27 18.49 14.84 -45.59
N ARG A 28 17.99 15.95 -46.14
CA ARG A 28 17.27 16.96 -45.35
C ARG A 28 15.99 16.38 -44.75
N GLN A 29 15.22 15.63 -45.52
CA GLN A 29 14.01 14.95 -45.03
C GLN A 29 14.33 13.92 -43.94
N LEU A 30 15.36 13.09 -44.13
CA LEU A 30 15.80 12.11 -43.13
C LEU A 30 16.27 12.80 -41.84
N ALA A 31 17.03 13.89 -41.94
CA ALA A 31 17.48 14.65 -40.79
C ALA A 31 16.32 15.30 -40.02
N THR A 32 15.34 15.91 -40.70
CA THR A 32 14.15 16.45 -40.03
C THR A 32 13.30 15.35 -39.40
N THR A 33 13.17 14.19 -40.06
CA THR A 33 12.41 13.05 -39.51
C THR A 33 13.10 12.47 -38.27
N HIS A 34 14.44 12.36 -38.28
CA HIS A 34 15.21 11.84 -37.15
C HIS A 34 15.14 12.77 -35.93
N ASN A 35 15.22 14.08 -36.14
CA ASN A 35 15.00 15.08 -35.08
C ASN A 35 13.58 14.98 -34.52
N TYR A 36 12.57 14.84 -35.39
CA TYR A 36 11.17 14.71 -34.96
C TYR A 36 10.92 13.45 -34.11
N PHE A 37 11.54 12.32 -34.47
CA PHE A 37 11.47 11.09 -33.68
C PHE A 37 12.21 11.22 -32.33
N GLY A 38 13.39 11.82 -32.31
CA GLY A 38 14.12 12.09 -31.07
C GLY A 38 13.36 13.03 -30.13
N ASP A 39 12.78 14.11 -30.68
CA ASP A 39 11.98 15.09 -29.94
C ASP A 39 10.68 14.49 -29.41
N SER A 40 10.10 13.51 -30.10
CA SER A 40 8.90 12.80 -29.64
C SER A 40 9.19 11.72 -28.58
N GLN A 41 10.39 11.13 -28.59
CA GLN A 41 10.80 10.11 -27.62
C GLN A 41 11.26 10.71 -26.30
N LYS A 42 11.85 11.91 -26.32
CA LYS A 42 12.39 12.57 -25.13
C LYS A 42 11.35 12.76 -24.02
N PRO A 43 10.14 13.30 -24.26
CA PRO A 43 9.10 13.41 -23.22
C PRO A 43 8.65 12.06 -22.66
N LEU A 44 8.58 11.01 -23.50
CA LEU A 44 8.22 9.66 -23.05
C LEU A 44 9.29 9.06 -22.13
N LEU A 45 10.58 9.25 -22.45
CA LEU A 45 11.69 8.78 -21.62
C LEU A 45 11.77 9.55 -20.30
N GLU A 46 11.56 10.86 -20.33
CA GLU A 46 11.50 11.71 -19.13
C GLU A 46 10.38 11.25 -18.20
N ILE A 47 9.16 11.07 -18.72
CA ILE A 47 8.03 10.62 -17.88
C ILE A 47 8.25 9.19 -17.37
N ASN A 48 8.81 8.28 -18.18
CA ASN A 48 9.10 6.91 -17.70
C ASN A 48 10.12 6.92 -16.56
N SER A 49 11.13 7.79 -16.63
CA SER A 49 12.07 7.99 -15.52
C SER A 49 11.38 8.57 -14.29
N GLU A 50 10.49 9.55 -14.45
CA GLU A 50 9.71 10.13 -13.35
C GLU A 50 8.80 9.10 -12.67
N ILE A 51 8.13 8.24 -13.44
CA ILE A 51 7.34 7.13 -12.91
C ILE A 51 8.22 6.19 -12.09
N GLY A 52 9.40 5.82 -12.60
CA GLY A 52 10.34 4.98 -11.86
C GLY A 52 10.78 5.60 -10.53
N TYR A 53 11.10 6.90 -10.52
CA TYR A 53 11.41 7.62 -9.28
C TYR A 53 10.22 7.69 -8.32
N HIS A 54 9.02 7.89 -8.86
CA HIS A 54 7.80 7.94 -8.07
C HIS A 54 7.47 6.59 -7.44
N GLU A 55 7.53 5.50 -8.20
CA GLU A 55 7.30 4.14 -7.70
C GLU A 55 8.30 3.77 -6.60
N LEU A 56 9.58 4.13 -6.78
CA LEU A 56 10.60 3.92 -5.76
C LEU A 56 10.29 4.73 -4.49
N TYR A 57 9.92 6.00 -4.64
CA TYR A 57 9.53 6.85 -3.51
C TYR A 57 8.32 6.28 -2.77
N LEU A 58 7.26 5.91 -3.49
CA LEU A 58 6.07 5.31 -2.91
C LEU A 58 6.40 4.02 -2.16
N ARG A 59 7.28 3.18 -2.71
CA ARG A 59 7.68 1.92 -2.07
C ARG A 59 8.40 2.17 -0.74
N GLU A 60 9.33 3.12 -0.69
CA GLU A 60 10.03 3.46 0.54
C GLU A 60 9.08 4.11 1.56
N ALA A 61 8.27 5.08 1.13
CA ALA A 61 7.24 5.69 1.97
C ALA A 61 6.28 4.65 2.56
N ALA A 62 5.87 3.67 1.76
CA ALA A 62 4.99 2.59 2.19
C ALA A 62 5.64 1.68 3.23
N LYS A 63 6.96 1.40 3.16
CA LYS A 63 7.67 0.66 4.22
C LYS A 63 7.61 1.40 5.55
N TYR A 64 7.86 2.71 5.54
CA TYR A 64 7.75 3.52 6.76
C TYR A 64 6.32 3.59 7.28
N ALA A 65 5.33 3.77 6.39
CA ALA A 65 3.92 3.80 6.74
C ALA A 65 3.46 2.46 7.34
N LEU A 66 3.91 1.33 6.78
CA LEU A 66 3.62 0.00 7.32
C LEU A 66 4.19 -0.19 8.72
N ASN A 67 5.45 0.19 8.95
CA ASN A 67 6.07 0.10 10.28
C ASN A 67 5.30 0.94 11.32
N LYS A 68 4.89 2.16 10.94
CA LYS A 68 4.06 3.00 11.80
C LYS A 68 2.66 2.46 12.03
N THR A 69 2.09 1.79 11.02
CA THR A 69 0.79 1.13 11.13
C THR A 69 0.84 -0.03 12.13
N ALA A 70 1.89 -0.86 12.05
CA ALA A 70 2.08 -1.97 13.00
C ALA A 70 2.24 -1.48 14.44
N GLN A 71 3.03 -0.42 14.66
CA GLN A 71 3.17 0.21 15.99
C GLN A 71 1.82 0.76 16.50
N GLU A 72 1.11 1.51 15.67
CA GLU A 72 -0.15 2.14 16.05
C GLU A 72 -1.26 1.11 16.31
N LEU A 73 -1.27 -0.03 15.62
CA LEU A 73 -2.21 -1.12 15.89
C LEU A 73 -2.03 -1.72 17.29
N ILE A 74 -0.79 -1.84 17.77
CA ILE A 74 -0.51 -2.32 19.13
C ILE A 74 -1.03 -1.31 20.17
N GLU A 75 -0.78 -0.02 19.93
CA GLU A 75 -1.07 1.06 20.88
C GLU A 75 -2.53 1.52 20.86
N ASN A 76 -3.23 1.34 19.73
CA ASN A 76 -4.57 1.87 19.51
C ASN A 76 -5.57 0.75 19.22
N ILE A 77 -6.27 0.35 20.28
CA ILE A 77 -7.35 -0.63 20.23
C ILE A 77 -8.48 -0.24 19.26
N GLU A 78 -8.70 1.04 18.96
CA GLU A 78 -9.71 1.43 17.97
C GLU A 78 -9.36 0.97 16.55
N LEU A 79 -8.08 0.81 16.23
CA LEU A 79 -7.64 0.26 14.96
C LEU A 79 -7.78 -1.26 14.91
N GLN A 80 -7.78 -1.91 16.07
CA GLN A 80 -8.22 -3.29 16.21
C GLN A 80 -9.77 -3.38 16.23
N GLY A 81 -10.46 -2.23 16.12
CA GLY A 81 -11.90 -1.97 16.03
C GLY A 81 -12.70 -2.07 17.34
N PHE A 82 -12.03 -1.81 18.47
CA PHE A 82 -12.69 -1.49 19.73
C PHE A 82 -13.24 -0.06 19.75
N GLN A 83 -14.17 0.22 20.66
CA GLN A 83 -14.66 1.59 20.87
C GLN A 83 -13.73 2.42 21.77
N LYS A 84 -13.67 3.72 21.46
CA LYS A 84 -12.85 4.75 22.13
C LYS A 84 -13.06 4.91 23.64
N ASN A 85 -14.22 4.50 24.16
CA ASN A 85 -14.61 4.74 25.55
C ASN A 85 -14.02 3.72 26.54
N ILE A 86 -13.25 2.76 26.05
CA ILE A 86 -12.45 1.88 26.90
C ILE A 86 -11.27 2.71 27.40
N ILE A 87 -11.04 2.74 28.72
CA ILE A 87 -9.94 3.50 29.35
C ILE A 87 -8.60 2.89 28.89
N ALA A 88 -8.11 3.37 27.75
CA ALA A 88 -7.10 2.72 26.92
C ALA A 88 -5.64 2.96 27.35
N ALA A 89 -5.38 3.61 28.48
CA ALA A 89 -4.00 4.00 28.80
C ALA A 89 -3.19 2.93 29.55
N THR A 90 -3.81 1.82 30.02
CA THR A 90 -3.08 0.85 30.88
C THR A 90 -3.69 -0.54 30.97
N TYR A 91 -4.88 -0.79 30.41
CA TYR A 91 -5.65 -2.00 30.68
C TYR A 91 -6.04 -2.70 29.38
N CYS A 92 -5.89 -4.02 29.38
CA CYS A 92 -6.27 -4.89 28.28
C CYS A 92 -7.75 -4.69 27.92
N PRO A 93 -8.11 -4.53 26.63
CA PRO A 93 -9.50 -4.39 26.21
C PRO A 93 -10.36 -5.51 26.75
N VAL A 94 -11.57 -5.17 27.19
CA VAL A 94 -12.55 -6.13 27.70
C VAL A 94 -13.44 -6.61 26.55
N LEU A 95 -13.62 -7.92 26.47
CA LEU A 95 -14.47 -8.61 25.53
C LEU A 95 -15.71 -9.14 26.24
N ASN A 96 -16.85 -9.06 25.55
CA ASN A 96 -18.13 -9.57 26.05
C ASN A 96 -18.54 -8.95 27.40
N ASP A 97 -18.29 -7.65 27.57
CA ASP A 97 -18.69 -6.93 28.78
C ASP A 97 -20.23 -6.79 28.83
N PRO A 98 -20.92 -7.32 29.87
CA PRO A 98 -22.37 -7.19 29.99
C PRO A 98 -22.83 -5.73 30.19
N GLU A 99 -21.95 -4.84 30.68
CA GLU A 99 -22.24 -3.41 30.79
C GLU A 99 -22.05 -2.68 29.46
N ASN A 100 -21.27 -3.25 28.53
CA ASN A 100 -20.95 -2.68 27.22
C ASN A 100 -21.19 -3.70 26.07
N PRO A 101 -22.45 -4.05 25.76
CA PRO A 101 -22.79 -5.10 24.78
C PRO A 101 -22.38 -4.78 23.34
N GLU A 102 -22.02 -3.52 23.04
CA GLU A 102 -21.44 -3.16 21.73
C GLU A 102 -20.01 -3.70 21.54
N GLN A 103 -19.40 -4.24 22.59
CA GLN A 103 -18.07 -4.88 22.59
C GLN A 103 -18.13 -6.41 22.42
N ASN A 104 -19.26 -6.92 21.91
CA ASN A 104 -19.39 -8.33 21.55
C ASN A 104 -18.31 -8.73 20.55
N ILE A 105 -17.78 -9.94 20.74
CA ILE A 105 -16.70 -10.55 19.96
C ILE A 105 -17.21 -10.78 18.53
N PHE A 106 -17.21 -9.74 17.71
CA PHE A 106 -17.52 -9.85 16.30
C PHE A 106 -16.28 -9.49 15.53
N LYS A 107 -15.76 -10.49 14.81
CA LYS A 107 -14.66 -10.44 13.82
C LYS A 107 -14.34 -9.01 13.41
N ILE A 108 -13.43 -8.40 14.17
CA ILE A 108 -13.25 -6.97 14.08
C ILE A 108 -12.51 -6.65 12.78
N HIS A 109 -12.87 -5.53 12.15
CA HIS A 109 -12.32 -5.08 10.88
C HIS A 109 -10.88 -4.59 10.99
N ILE A 110 -9.95 -5.43 11.44
CA ILE A 110 -8.51 -5.17 11.49
C ILE A 110 -8.02 -4.65 10.14
N ASP A 111 -8.50 -5.22 9.03
CA ASP A 111 -8.20 -4.74 7.66
C ASP A 111 -8.56 -3.27 7.43
N LYS A 112 -9.68 -2.80 8.01
CA LYS A 112 -10.08 -1.39 7.93
C LYS A 112 -9.13 -0.53 8.78
N GLY A 113 -8.75 -0.99 9.96
CA GLY A 113 -7.79 -0.32 10.83
C GLY A 113 -6.40 -0.21 10.20
N ILE A 114 -5.90 -1.30 9.63
CA ILE A 114 -4.66 -1.35 8.84
C ILE A 114 -4.77 -0.36 7.68
N THR A 115 -5.84 -0.41 6.89
CA THR A 115 -6.04 0.49 5.74
C THR A 115 -6.04 1.96 6.19
N GLN A 116 -6.77 2.28 7.27
CA GLN A 116 -6.91 3.63 7.79
C GLN A 116 -5.58 4.18 8.31
N SER A 117 -4.87 3.42 9.15
CA SER A 117 -3.57 3.86 9.69
C SER A 117 -2.50 3.93 8.60
N PHE A 118 -2.47 2.97 7.67
CA PHE A 118 -1.55 3.00 6.54
C PHE A 118 -1.77 4.27 5.70
N ASN A 119 -3.01 4.58 5.32
CA ASN A 119 -3.29 5.81 4.56
C ASN A 119 -2.95 7.07 5.36
N LYS A 120 -3.24 7.12 6.66
CA LYS A 120 -2.88 8.24 7.54
C LYS A 120 -1.37 8.53 7.50
N HIS A 121 -0.53 7.50 7.56
CA HIS A 121 0.93 7.68 7.50
C HIS A 121 1.42 7.92 6.07
N MET A 122 0.88 7.21 5.10
CA MET A 122 1.23 7.37 3.68
C MET A 122 0.95 8.79 3.17
N ASN A 123 -0.22 9.35 3.53
CA ASN A 123 -0.61 10.70 3.13
C ASN A 123 0.43 11.76 3.54
N LYS A 124 1.13 11.60 4.66
CA LYS A 124 2.19 12.54 5.08
C LYS A 124 3.29 12.62 4.04
N TYR A 125 3.75 11.46 3.55
CA TYR A 125 4.78 11.37 2.50
C TYR A 125 4.24 11.86 1.15
N LEU A 126 3.01 11.49 0.79
CA LEU A 126 2.40 11.92 -0.46
C LEU A 126 2.25 13.45 -0.54
N VAL A 127 1.86 14.10 0.56
CA VAL A 127 1.74 15.57 0.63
C VAL A 127 3.11 16.22 0.44
N THR A 128 4.14 15.75 1.15
CA THR A 128 5.51 16.28 1.00
C THR A 128 6.04 16.12 -0.42
N TYR A 129 5.80 14.95 -1.04
CA TYR A 129 6.23 14.70 -2.40
C TYR A 129 5.45 15.52 -3.43
N SER A 130 4.13 15.62 -3.27
CA SER A 130 3.23 16.44 -4.10
C SER A 130 3.66 17.91 -4.09
N GLN A 131 3.96 18.47 -2.92
CA GLN A 131 4.42 19.85 -2.77
C GLN A 131 5.78 20.10 -3.43
N LYS A 132 6.71 19.14 -3.33
CA LYS A 132 8.06 19.28 -3.88
C LYS A 132 8.11 19.17 -5.40
N ASN A 133 7.21 18.38 -5.99
CA ASN A 133 7.24 18.06 -7.43
C ASN A 133 6.02 18.63 -8.18
N GLU A 134 5.20 19.46 -7.52
CA GLU A 134 4.02 20.10 -8.10
C GLU A 134 2.98 19.11 -8.70
N LEU A 135 2.92 17.89 -8.14
CA LEU A 135 2.03 16.82 -8.61
C LEU A 135 0.71 16.79 -7.82
N THR A 136 -0.39 16.43 -8.48
CA THR A 136 -1.66 16.15 -7.80
C THR A 136 -1.77 14.65 -7.48
N ILE A 137 -1.65 14.30 -6.20
CA ILE A 137 -1.72 12.90 -5.74
C ILE A 137 -2.97 12.71 -4.86
N PRO A 138 -3.87 11.76 -5.17
CA PRO A 138 -5.02 11.47 -4.32
C PRO A 138 -4.60 10.97 -2.94
N LEU A 139 -5.17 11.55 -1.89
CA LEU A 139 -5.02 11.11 -0.50
C LEU A 139 -6.04 10.02 -0.17
N ASN A 140 -5.76 9.22 0.88
CA ASN A 140 -6.61 8.10 1.31
C ASN A 140 -6.93 7.13 0.17
N ASN A 141 -5.92 6.89 -0.66
CA ASN A 141 -6.08 6.26 -1.95
C ASN A 141 -5.70 4.78 -1.94
N PHE A 142 -5.15 4.22 -0.86
CA PHE A 142 -4.70 2.84 -0.86
C PHE A 142 -5.72 1.92 -0.19
N GLU A 143 -5.95 0.77 -0.79
CA GLU A 143 -6.58 -0.38 -0.16
C GLU A 143 -5.49 -1.38 0.21
N THR A 144 -5.54 -1.89 1.44
CA THR A 144 -4.48 -2.73 1.97
C THR A 144 -4.97 -4.14 2.19
N TYR A 145 -4.10 -5.10 1.91
CA TYR A 145 -4.27 -6.49 2.23
C TYR A 145 -2.97 -6.97 2.87
N ALA A 146 -3.07 -7.64 4.02
CA ALA A 146 -1.93 -8.15 4.75
C ALA A 146 -2.07 -9.66 4.94
N THR A 147 -0.93 -10.33 4.85
CA THR A 147 -0.74 -11.76 5.18
C THR A 147 0.48 -11.85 6.07
N ASN A 148 0.78 -13.03 6.62
CA ASN A 148 1.95 -13.24 7.48
C ASN A 148 3.28 -12.68 6.94
N ASP A 149 3.57 -12.86 5.65
CA ASP A 149 4.86 -12.50 5.04
C ASP A 149 4.78 -11.32 4.05
N GLN A 150 3.57 -10.94 3.63
CA GLN A 150 3.38 -9.95 2.58
C GLN A 150 2.26 -8.95 2.87
N PHE A 151 2.58 -7.68 2.66
CA PHE A 151 1.65 -6.56 2.67
C PHE A 151 1.52 -6.01 1.25
N ILE A 152 0.28 -5.85 0.80
CA ILE A 152 -0.08 -5.31 -0.51
C ILE A 152 -0.91 -4.05 -0.29
N ALA A 153 -0.46 -2.93 -0.85
CA ALA A 153 -1.24 -1.70 -0.94
C ALA A 153 -1.52 -1.38 -2.41
N SER A 154 -2.79 -1.34 -2.79
CA SER A 154 -3.23 -1.02 -4.16
C SER A 154 -3.94 0.32 -4.16
N ALA A 155 -3.51 1.25 -5.01
CA ALA A 155 -4.22 2.51 -5.17
C ALA A 155 -5.64 2.26 -5.72
N ARG A 156 -6.64 3.02 -5.27
CA ARG A 156 -8.04 2.96 -5.71
C ARG A 156 -8.31 3.87 -6.90
N LYS A 157 -7.63 5.01 -6.93
CA LYS A 157 -7.65 5.99 -8.03
C LYS A 157 -6.25 6.09 -8.63
N PRO A 158 -6.13 6.34 -9.94
CA PRO A 158 -4.83 6.53 -10.55
C PRO A 158 -4.17 7.84 -10.09
N ILE A 159 -2.83 7.85 -10.12
CA ILE A 159 -2.00 9.04 -9.99
C ILE A 159 -1.75 9.58 -11.40
N ILE A 160 -1.88 10.89 -11.55
CA ILE A 160 -1.71 11.58 -12.83
C ILE A 160 -0.41 12.39 -12.75
N ILE A 161 0.53 12.10 -13.65
CA ILE A 161 1.78 12.84 -13.81
C ILE A 161 1.74 13.55 -15.17
N GLY A 162 1.96 14.86 -15.17
CA GLY A 162 2.10 15.66 -16.38
C GLY A 162 3.51 16.26 -16.44
N ALA A 163 4.11 16.28 -17.62
CA ALA A 163 5.36 17.00 -17.85
C ALA A 163 5.08 18.51 -17.90
N GLU A 164 5.74 19.29 -17.04
CA GLU A 164 5.64 20.76 -17.09
C GLU A 164 6.17 21.30 -18.42
N GLY A 165 5.43 22.23 -19.03
CA GLY A 165 5.93 23.03 -20.16
C GLY A 165 5.83 22.40 -21.56
N GLN A 166 5.43 21.13 -21.70
CA GLN A 166 5.18 20.53 -23.02
C GLN A 166 3.86 19.77 -23.03
N SER A 167 2.83 20.45 -23.53
CA SER A 167 1.57 19.86 -23.95
C SER A 167 1.83 18.71 -24.92
N MET A 168 1.76 17.46 -24.44
CA MET A 168 1.09 16.36 -25.15
C MET A 168 1.02 15.03 -24.37
N VAL A 169 1.77 14.83 -23.27
CA VAL A 169 1.78 13.52 -22.59
C VAL A 169 1.44 13.65 -21.11
N THR A 170 0.23 13.20 -20.77
CA THR A 170 -0.22 12.96 -19.40
C THR A 170 -0.25 11.44 -19.20
N ILE A 171 0.44 10.95 -18.16
CA ILE A 171 0.38 9.53 -17.82
C ILE A 171 -0.46 9.35 -16.56
N SER A 172 -1.33 8.35 -16.62
CA SER A 172 -2.19 7.91 -15.53
C SER A 172 -1.80 6.48 -15.21
N TYR A 173 -1.43 6.21 -13.96
CA TYR A 173 -1.10 4.87 -13.51
C TYR A 173 -1.58 4.64 -12.09
N GLN A 174 -1.83 3.37 -11.75
CA GLN A 174 -2.41 2.97 -10.49
C GLN A 174 -1.37 2.12 -9.74
N PRO A 175 -0.63 2.71 -8.78
CA PRO A 175 0.46 2.00 -8.15
C PRO A 175 -0.06 0.83 -7.30
N LYS A 176 0.65 -0.29 -7.41
CA LYS A 176 0.51 -1.45 -6.56
C LYS A 176 1.83 -1.71 -5.87
N ILE A 177 1.83 -1.64 -4.54
CA ILE A 177 3.01 -1.77 -3.71
C ILE A 177 2.94 -3.12 -3.00
N SER A 178 4.03 -3.89 -3.08
CA SER A 178 4.20 -5.14 -2.35
C SER A 178 5.46 -5.05 -1.48
N ILE A 179 5.29 -5.31 -0.19
CA ILE A 179 6.32 -5.24 0.85
C ILE A 179 6.31 -6.55 1.62
N ASN A 180 7.46 -7.20 1.71
CA ASN A 180 7.63 -8.33 2.60
C ASN A 180 7.79 -7.82 4.04
N HIS A 181 7.14 -8.46 5.00
CA HIS A 181 7.21 -8.07 6.41
C HIS A 181 7.09 -9.27 7.35
N ASN A 182 7.21 -9.00 8.66
CA ASN A 182 7.09 -9.99 9.74
C ASN A 182 6.08 -9.58 10.82
N TYR A 183 5.24 -8.58 10.57
CA TYR A 183 4.30 -8.04 11.57
C TYR A 183 3.14 -8.96 11.99
N GLN A 184 3.01 -10.19 11.47
CA GLN A 184 2.04 -11.19 11.93
C GLN A 184 0.60 -10.66 12.20
N PHE A 185 0.06 -9.82 11.30
CA PHE A 185 -1.26 -9.21 11.49
C PHE A 185 -2.40 -10.24 11.67
N ASP A 186 -2.22 -11.44 11.12
CA ASP A 186 -3.16 -12.55 11.23
C ASP A 186 -3.38 -12.98 12.71
N ILE A 187 -2.38 -12.79 13.59
CA ILE A 187 -2.49 -13.13 15.02
C ILE A 187 -3.66 -12.41 15.68
N TYR A 188 -3.97 -11.17 15.29
CA TYR A 188 -5.12 -10.45 15.86
C TYR A 188 -6.42 -11.22 15.56
N ALA A 189 -6.66 -11.55 14.29
CA ALA A 189 -7.86 -12.26 13.86
C ALA A 189 -7.94 -13.66 14.50
N ASP A 190 -6.85 -14.41 14.47
CA ASP A 190 -6.77 -15.73 15.08
C ASP A 190 -7.04 -15.68 16.60
N SER A 191 -6.53 -14.64 17.27
CA SER A 191 -6.78 -14.45 18.70
C SER A 191 -8.25 -14.21 19.00
N TYR A 192 -8.94 -13.40 18.19
CA TYR A 192 -10.39 -13.18 18.34
C TYR A 192 -11.17 -14.47 18.12
N ASP A 193 -10.88 -15.22 17.06
CA ASP A 193 -11.57 -16.48 16.76
C ASP A 193 -11.39 -17.49 17.93
N ILE A 194 -10.20 -17.57 18.53
CA ILE A 194 -9.95 -18.41 19.70
C ILE A 194 -10.72 -17.92 20.93
N LEU A 195 -10.70 -16.63 21.22
CA LEU A 195 -11.40 -16.05 22.37
C LEU A 195 -12.91 -16.18 22.24
N GLU A 196 -13.46 -16.05 21.03
CA GLU A 196 -14.87 -16.31 20.73
C GLU A 196 -15.23 -17.77 21.02
N ASN A 197 -14.43 -18.72 20.55
CA ASN A 197 -14.65 -20.14 20.80
C ASN A 197 -14.58 -20.49 22.29
N ILE A 198 -13.61 -19.90 23.03
CA ILE A 198 -13.52 -20.06 24.49
C ILE A 198 -14.79 -19.55 25.15
N PHE A 199 -15.27 -18.36 24.77
CA PHE A 199 -16.49 -17.80 25.34
C PHE A 199 -17.71 -18.69 25.08
N VAL A 200 -17.92 -19.10 23.83
CA VAL A 200 -19.06 -19.94 23.42
C VAL A 200 -19.04 -21.28 24.16
N ASP A 201 -17.88 -21.93 24.22
CA ASP A 201 -17.76 -23.26 24.83
C ASP A 201 -17.86 -23.21 26.36
N CYS A 202 -17.27 -22.20 27.00
CA CYS A 202 -17.11 -22.19 28.46
C CYS A 202 -18.22 -21.45 29.22
N SER A 203 -19.02 -20.60 28.56
CA SER A 203 -20.05 -19.77 29.20
C SER A 203 -21.23 -20.54 29.80
N LEU A 204 -21.48 -21.78 29.37
CA LEU A 204 -22.63 -22.59 29.80
C LEU A 204 -22.25 -23.80 30.68
N ILE A 205 -20.96 -23.97 30.95
CA ILE A 205 -20.42 -25.11 31.70
C ILE A 205 -20.38 -24.77 33.19
N ASP A 206 -20.54 -25.78 34.06
CA ASP A 206 -20.57 -25.60 35.52
C ASP A 206 -19.19 -25.22 36.11
N GLN A 207 -18.10 -25.44 35.38
CA GLN A 207 -16.71 -25.12 35.75
C GLN A 207 -16.01 -24.33 34.63
N PRO A 208 -16.36 -23.04 34.44
CA PRO A 208 -15.83 -22.23 33.34
C PRO A 208 -14.31 -22.10 33.41
N GLU A 209 -13.72 -21.97 34.61
CA GLU A 209 -12.27 -21.83 34.79
C GLU A 209 -11.48 -23.02 34.20
N GLN A 210 -11.93 -24.24 34.46
CA GLN A 210 -11.28 -25.44 33.91
C GLN A 210 -11.43 -25.53 32.40
N CYS A 211 -12.60 -25.14 31.87
CA CYS A 211 -12.84 -25.10 30.43
C CYS A 211 -11.90 -24.09 29.75
N VAL A 212 -11.76 -22.88 30.31
CA VAL A 212 -10.87 -21.84 29.78
C VAL A 212 -9.42 -22.32 29.77
N LEU A 213 -8.94 -22.90 30.87
CA LEU A 213 -7.58 -23.42 30.98
C LEU A 213 -7.28 -24.53 29.95
N GLN A 214 -8.27 -25.37 29.63
CA GLN A 214 -8.11 -26.45 28.64
C GLN A 214 -8.15 -25.95 27.19
N LYS A 215 -8.92 -24.88 26.93
CA LYS A 215 -9.13 -24.34 25.58
C LYS A 215 -8.11 -23.27 25.20
N ALA A 216 -7.54 -22.57 26.17
CA ALA A 216 -6.50 -21.58 25.94
C ALA A 216 -5.25 -22.24 25.32
N PRO A 217 -4.68 -21.68 24.24
CA PRO A 217 -3.42 -22.16 23.70
C PRO A 217 -2.31 -22.17 24.75
N ALA A 218 -1.49 -23.22 24.77
CA ALA A 218 -0.44 -23.39 25.78
C ALA A 218 0.63 -22.26 25.78
N ALA A 219 0.76 -21.53 24.67
CA ALA A 219 1.67 -20.40 24.56
C ALA A 219 1.13 -19.10 25.20
N TRP A 220 -0.14 -19.07 25.58
CA TRP A 220 -0.77 -17.89 26.18
C TRP A 220 -0.69 -17.95 27.70
N THR A 221 -0.56 -16.78 28.33
CA THR A 221 -0.63 -16.67 29.79
C THR A 221 -2.04 -16.26 30.19
N LEU A 222 -2.59 -16.95 31.18
CA LEU A 222 -3.93 -16.71 31.74
C LEU A 222 -3.82 -16.19 33.17
N GLU A 223 -4.50 -15.09 33.49
CA GLU A 223 -4.75 -14.63 34.86
C GLU A 223 -6.26 -14.54 35.09
N ASN A 224 -6.77 -15.10 36.18
CA ASN A 224 -8.19 -15.07 36.52
C ASN A 224 -8.45 -14.07 37.66
N ILE A 225 -9.43 -13.19 37.48
CA ILE A 225 -10.00 -12.34 38.52
C ILE A 225 -11.54 -12.49 38.50
N ASN A 226 -12.09 -13.42 39.29
CA ASN A 226 -13.52 -13.75 39.36
C ASN A 226 -14.09 -14.31 38.04
N ASP A 227 -15.03 -13.60 37.40
CA ASP A 227 -15.61 -13.95 36.11
C ASP A 227 -14.81 -13.34 34.92
N MET A 228 -13.66 -12.72 35.22
CA MET A 228 -12.81 -12.05 34.23
C MET A 228 -11.51 -12.82 34.00
N TYR A 229 -11.26 -13.17 32.75
CA TYR A 229 -10.06 -13.89 32.33
C TYR A 229 -9.17 -12.98 31.50
N LYS A 230 -7.96 -12.70 31.97
CA LYS A 230 -6.93 -11.96 31.23
C LYS A 230 -6.06 -12.93 30.45
N PHE A 231 -6.03 -12.74 29.14
CA PHE A 231 -5.17 -13.46 28.20
C PHE A 231 -4.03 -12.55 27.78
N THR A 232 -2.81 -13.03 27.95
CA THR A 232 -1.60 -12.38 27.42
C THR A 232 -1.03 -13.26 26.31
N ILE A 233 -0.98 -12.71 25.10
CA ILE A 233 -0.70 -13.43 23.86
C ILE A 233 0.65 -12.93 23.33
N PRO A 234 1.65 -13.82 23.14
CA PRO A 234 2.93 -13.43 22.56
C PRO A 234 2.73 -12.84 21.16
N TYR A 235 3.33 -11.68 20.89
CA TYR A 235 3.25 -11.02 19.59
C TYR A 235 4.55 -10.29 19.28
N MET A 236 5.33 -10.82 18.33
CA MET A 236 6.68 -10.33 18.02
C MET A 236 7.54 -10.17 19.31
N ASP A 237 8.11 -8.99 19.54
CA ASP A 237 8.90 -8.64 20.72
C ASP A 237 8.05 -8.04 21.87
N THR A 238 6.72 -8.16 21.80
CA THR A 238 5.76 -7.62 22.77
C THR A 238 4.65 -8.64 23.07
N VAL A 239 3.56 -8.18 23.68
CA VAL A 239 2.37 -8.96 23.98
C VAL A 239 1.11 -8.23 23.55
N LEU A 240 0.14 -8.97 23.05
CA LEU A 240 -1.26 -8.54 23.01
C LEU A 240 -1.93 -8.96 24.32
N CYS A 241 -2.95 -8.21 24.73
CA CYS A 241 -3.66 -8.54 25.95
C CYS A 241 -5.16 -8.32 25.76
N TYR A 242 -5.97 -9.26 26.24
CA TYR A 242 -7.43 -9.18 26.19
C TYR A 242 -8.00 -9.67 27.51
N HIS A 243 -9.02 -8.99 28.02
CA HIS A 243 -9.88 -9.53 29.07
C HIS A 243 -11.13 -10.13 28.44
N LEU A 244 -11.59 -11.27 28.95
CA LEU A 244 -12.83 -11.89 28.52
C LEU A 244 -13.72 -12.12 29.74
N TYR A 245 -14.92 -11.57 29.71
CA TYR A 245 -15.94 -11.87 30.72
C TYR A 245 -16.65 -13.19 30.38
N ILE A 246 -16.54 -14.16 31.28
CA ILE A 246 -17.23 -15.45 31.17
C ILE A 246 -18.02 -15.64 32.46
N PRO A 247 -19.36 -15.49 32.42
CA PRO A 247 -20.16 -15.57 33.62
C PRO A 247 -20.12 -16.98 34.22
N SER A 248 -19.90 -17.08 35.53
CA SER A 248 -20.16 -18.32 36.24
C SER A 248 -21.65 -18.63 36.25
N LYS A 249 -22.01 -19.88 35.97
CA LYS A 249 -23.39 -20.35 36.06
C LYS A 249 -23.85 -20.25 37.52
N LYS A 250 -24.81 -19.35 37.78
CA LYS A 250 -25.44 -19.16 39.09
C LYS A 250 -26.54 -20.19 39.33
#